data_AF-A0AAN6E9F2-F1
#
_entry.id   AF-A0AAN6E9F2-F1
#
_cell.length_a   1.000
_cell.length_b   1.000
_cell.length_c   1.000
_cell.angle_alpha   90.00
_cell.angle_beta   90.00
_cell.angle_gamma   90.00
#
_symmetry.space_group_name_H-M   'P 1'
#
loop_
_entity.id
_entity.type
_entity.pdbx_description
1 polymer ?
#
loop_
_entity_poly.entity_id
_entity_poly.type
_entity_poly.pdbx_seq_one_letter_code
_entity_poly.pdbx_strand_id
1 'polypeptide(L)'
;MSSDGGFIPDCFFTTAVALHLGLVSTIARYIDMMKQIGRFKNEIERVRNSPGTLTPAQRANLPLVMQRWESQLQDMKREKCAMDAQMLDPRRLICAMVFYRFVICFLLRQVDAQGVFPQQAFTMPAENGDVNAAEKWRMLPEFLIEDAIEFVVFVTTYAPDVLTDSTAQVGDDGLRMFDDILPLFIVTFLARPKLIRNPYLKAKLVDILHYLTYRDPREDDDYVDTLGGNIPGNIRLHPSIQQFQANLDNNTLARAYLVPALVRFYVDIEQTGSSSQFYEKFQTRYYIARTLRALWARAPRYVEVTRRFFMQSGLGTSEATTTGSTRRDQRVIEEFVTRLMTDTTYLLDESLSKLAVIRDIEKRQPTAEAPAAEGNDSDDASRLDDAESRA
;
A
#
# COMPACT_ATOMS: atom_id res chain seq x y z
N MET A 1 13.03 30.87 -33.38
CA MET A 1 13.66 30.53 -32.09
C MET A 1 13.10 31.49 -31.06
N SER A 2 11.98 31.12 -30.44
CA SER A 2 11.39 31.83 -29.30
C SER A 2 10.45 30.84 -28.63
N SER A 3 11.03 29.91 -27.88
CA SER A 3 10.26 28.94 -27.10
C SER A 3 11.00 28.69 -25.79
N ASP A 4 11.30 29.77 -25.08
CA ASP A 4 11.57 29.66 -23.66
C ASP A 4 10.28 29.13 -22.99
N GLY A 5 10.46 28.18 -22.07
CA GLY A 5 9.37 27.64 -21.26
C GLY A 5 8.56 28.77 -20.64
N GLY A 6 7.25 28.60 -20.59
CA GLY A 6 6.40 29.55 -19.88
C GLY A 6 6.75 29.53 -18.39
N PHE A 7 6.71 30.70 -17.74
CA PHE A 7 6.93 30.83 -16.29
C PHE A 7 6.10 29.83 -15.46
N ILE A 8 4.84 29.58 -15.86
CA ILE A 8 3.94 28.66 -15.16
C ILE A 8 4.45 27.20 -15.22
N PRO A 9 4.71 26.61 -16.41
CA PRO A 9 5.39 25.30 -16.51
C PRO A 9 6.70 25.22 -15.72
N ASP A 10 7.55 26.24 -15.79
CA ASP A 10 8.83 26.23 -15.08
C ASP A 10 8.63 26.19 -13.56
N CYS A 11 7.71 27.00 -13.03
CA CYS A 11 7.33 26.95 -11.62
C CYS A 11 6.75 25.59 -11.23
N PHE A 12 5.90 24.99 -12.08
CA PHE A 12 5.31 23.68 -11.82
C PHE A 12 6.38 22.59 -11.70
N PHE A 13 7.25 22.44 -12.70
CA PHE A 13 8.29 21.40 -12.68
C PHE A 13 9.37 21.68 -11.63
N THR A 14 9.74 22.94 -11.41
CA THR A 14 10.68 23.32 -10.34
C THR A 14 10.12 22.98 -8.96
N THR A 15 8.82 23.23 -8.73
CA THR A 15 8.15 22.87 -7.47
C THR A 15 8.09 21.35 -7.30
N ALA A 16 7.78 20.61 -8.37
CA ALA A 16 7.77 19.15 -8.32
C ALA A 16 9.15 18.58 -7.94
N VAL A 17 10.23 19.10 -8.54
CA VAL A 17 11.60 18.69 -8.19
C VAL A 17 11.97 19.10 -6.76
N ALA A 18 11.56 20.29 -6.30
CA ALA A 18 11.80 20.73 -4.93
C ALA A 18 11.09 19.84 -3.90
N LEU A 19 9.87 19.37 -4.19
CA LEU A 19 9.15 18.43 -3.33
C LEU A 19 9.74 17.02 -3.38
N HIS A 20 10.21 16.57 -4.53
CA HIS A 20 10.92 15.29 -4.69
C HIS A 20 12.16 15.22 -3.78
N LEU A 21 13.05 16.21 -3.92
CA LEU A 21 14.31 16.29 -3.17
C LEU A 21 14.11 16.70 -1.70
N GLY A 22 13.03 17.42 -1.40
CA GLY A 22 12.74 17.94 -0.07
C GLY A 22 11.75 17.07 0.69
N LEU A 23 10.46 17.23 0.38
CA LEU A 23 9.36 16.62 1.13
C LEU A 23 9.38 15.09 1.06
N VAL A 24 9.40 14.51 -0.14
CA VAL A 24 9.34 13.05 -0.34
C VAL A 24 10.56 12.35 0.25
N SER A 25 11.75 12.91 0.01
CA SER A 25 12.99 12.44 0.64
C SER A 25 12.92 12.48 2.18
N THR A 26 12.24 13.48 2.75
CA THR A 26 12.03 13.58 4.21
C THR A 26 10.97 12.58 4.70
N ILE A 27 9.92 12.30 3.92
CA ILE A 27 8.95 11.23 4.20
C ILE A 27 9.65 9.88 4.32
N ALA A 28 10.52 9.53 3.36
CA ALA A 28 11.28 8.28 3.40
C ALA A 28 12.15 8.17 4.66
N ARG A 29 12.89 9.24 5.00
CA ARG A 29 13.71 9.30 6.23
C ARG A 29 12.87 9.16 7.50
N TYR A 30 11.69 9.78 7.53
CA TYR A 30 10.77 9.72 8.65
C TYR A 30 10.25 8.29 8.87
N ILE A 31 9.86 7.61 7.79
CA ILE A 31 9.41 6.20 7.84
C ILE A 31 10.55 5.29 8.32
N ASP A 32 11.77 5.49 7.80
CA ASP A 32 12.93 4.68 8.21
C ASP A 32 13.30 4.90 9.68
N MET A 33 13.23 6.13 10.17
CA MET A 33 13.46 6.45 11.59
C MET A 33 12.44 5.73 12.49
N MET A 34 11.15 5.72 12.13
CA MET A 34 10.13 4.98 12.89
C MET A 34 10.44 3.48 12.93
N LYS A 35 10.84 2.89 11.79
CA LYS A 35 11.25 1.49 11.72
C LYS A 35 12.49 1.21 12.60
N GLN A 36 13.48 2.11 12.59
CA GLN A 36 14.68 2.01 13.43
C GLN A 36 14.32 2.07 14.92
N ILE A 37 13.46 3.00 15.33
CA ILE A 37 12.96 3.10 16.71
C ILE A 37 12.24 1.82 17.13
N GLY A 38 11.37 1.28 16.26
CA GLY A 38 10.67 0.02 16.51
C GLY A 38 11.64 -1.15 16.71
N ARG A 39 12.58 -1.35 15.79
CA ARG A 39 13.61 -2.40 15.89
C ARG A 39 14.44 -2.26 17.17
N PHE A 40 14.88 -1.04 17.49
CA PHE A 40 15.69 -0.80 18.68
C PHE A 40 14.91 -1.02 19.98
N LYS A 41 13.62 -0.67 19.99
CA LYS A 41 12.73 -0.96 21.12
C LYS A 41 12.56 -2.47 21.32
N ASN A 42 12.30 -3.22 20.26
CA ASN A 42 12.15 -4.67 20.32
C ASN A 42 13.45 -5.34 20.79
N GLU A 43 14.60 -4.83 20.35
CA GLU A 43 15.92 -5.30 20.80
C GLU A 43 16.15 -5.08 22.31
N ILE A 44 15.77 -3.91 22.84
CA ILE A 44 15.84 -3.63 24.28
C ILE A 44 14.94 -4.60 25.06
N GLU A 45 13.71 -4.82 24.61
CA GLU A 45 12.76 -5.73 25.25
C GLU A 45 13.28 -7.18 25.21
N ARG A 46 13.90 -7.59 24.10
CA ARG A 46 14.55 -8.91 23.94
C ARG A 46 15.65 -9.13 24.97
N VAL A 47 16.62 -8.22 25.04
CA VAL A 47 17.76 -8.35 25.97
C VAL A 47 17.31 -8.29 27.43
N ARG A 48 16.29 -7.47 27.73
CA ARG A 48 15.68 -7.38 29.06
C ARG A 48 15.02 -8.70 29.49
N ASN A 49 14.31 -9.37 28.58
CA ASN A 49 13.54 -10.57 28.89
C ASN A 49 14.38 -11.85 28.89
N SER A 50 15.59 -11.84 28.31
CA SER A 50 16.46 -13.02 28.22
C SER A 50 17.89 -12.80 28.74
N PRO A 51 18.10 -12.36 30.01
CA PRO A 51 19.42 -12.07 30.56
C PRO A 51 20.31 -13.32 30.74
N GLY A 52 19.71 -14.52 30.72
CA GLY A 52 20.42 -15.80 30.82
C GLY A 52 21.30 -16.12 29.61
N THR A 53 21.00 -15.53 28.45
CA THR A 53 21.75 -15.71 27.19
C THR A 53 23.11 -15.00 27.19
N LEU A 54 23.34 -14.11 28.15
CA LEU A 54 24.53 -13.28 28.25
C LEU A 54 25.59 -13.94 29.12
N THR A 55 26.86 -13.77 28.73
CA THR A 55 28.01 -14.24 29.54
C THR A 55 28.00 -13.58 30.93
N PRO A 56 28.60 -14.21 31.96
CA PRO A 56 28.62 -13.66 33.31
C PRO A 56 29.17 -12.22 33.41
N ALA A 57 30.18 -11.89 32.59
CA ALA A 57 30.75 -10.54 32.52
C ALA A 57 29.81 -9.51 31.84
N GLN A 58 29.03 -9.93 30.83
CA GLN A 58 28.01 -9.08 30.20
C GLN A 58 26.82 -8.88 31.13
N ARG A 59 26.42 -9.91 31.88
CA ARG A 59 25.33 -9.84 32.87
C ARG A 59 25.63 -8.85 33.99
N ALA A 60 26.87 -8.78 34.45
CA ALA A 60 27.31 -7.81 35.47
C ALA A 60 27.22 -6.35 34.97
N ASN A 61 27.46 -6.11 33.68
CA ASN A 61 27.39 -4.78 33.06
C ASN A 61 26.02 -4.45 32.47
N LEU A 62 25.10 -5.42 32.43
CA LEU A 62 23.79 -5.29 31.80
C LEU A 62 22.99 -4.08 32.30
N PRO A 63 22.90 -3.77 33.61
CA PRO A 63 22.14 -2.61 34.08
C PRO A 63 22.65 -1.29 33.50
N LEU A 64 23.98 -1.13 33.40
CA LEU A 64 24.60 0.07 32.85
C LEU A 64 24.39 0.19 31.34
N VAL A 65 24.47 -0.94 30.62
CA VAL A 65 24.21 -0.99 29.17
C VAL A 65 22.75 -0.69 28.88
N MET A 66 21.82 -1.29 29.63
CA MET A 66 20.38 -1.03 29.50
C MET A 66 20.06 0.44 29.76
N GLN A 67 20.63 1.04 30.80
CA GLN A 67 20.45 2.47 31.07
C GLN A 67 20.92 3.35 29.88
N ARG A 68 22.04 3.01 29.24
CA ARG A 68 22.54 3.72 28.06
C ARG A 68 21.63 3.53 26.85
N TRP A 69 21.18 2.31 26.59
CA TRP A 69 20.29 2.01 25.47
C TRP A 69 18.92 2.68 25.65
N GLU A 70 18.39 2.70 26.88
CA GLU A 70 17.17 3.46 27.19
C GLU A 70 17.36 4.95 26.96
N SER A 71 18.50 5.52 27.36
CA SER A 71 18.81 6.93 27.07
C SER A 71 18.86 7.19 25.57
N GLN A 72 19.53 6.33 24.79
CA GLN A 72 19.58 6.45 23.33
C GLN A 72 18.19 6.33 22.70
N LEU A 73 17.35 5.42 23.20
CA LEU A 73 15.97 5.30 22.76
C LEU A 73 15.17 6.58 23.06
N GLN A 74 15.39 7.20 24.21
CA GLN A 74 14.77 8.49 24.53
C GLN A 74 15.25 9.59 23.59
N ASP A 75 16.53 9.63 23.24
CA ASP A 75 17.06 10.61 22.28
C ASP A 75 16.47 10.41 20.88
N MET A 76 16.37 9.17 20.39
CA MET A 76 15.68 8.87 19.13
C MET A 76 14.20 9.26 19.17
N LYS A 77 13.51 9.03 20.29
CA LYS A 77 12.11 9.47 20.47
C LYS A 77 11.98 10.99 20.45
N ARG A 78 12.94 11.72 21.04
CA ARG A 78 12.97 13.20 20.99
C ARG A 78 13.15 13.71 19.56
N GLU A 79 14.07 13.11 18.81
CA GLU A 79 14.25 13.41 17.38
C GLU A 79 12.99 13.12 16.58
N LYS A 80 12.32 11.99 16.87
CA LYS A 80 11.03 11.64 16.27
C LYS A 80 9.95 12.68 16.56
N CYS A 81 9.83 13.14 17.80
CA CYS A 81 8.89 14.22 18.13
C CYS A 81 9.20 15.52 17.38
N ALA A 82 10.47 15.84 17.17
CA ALA A 82 10.87 17.01 16.39
C ALA A 82 10.50 16.87 14.91
N MET A 83 10.67 15.67 14.32
CA MET A 83 10.22 15.40 12.95
C MET A 83 8.70 15.37 12.83
N ASP A 84 7.99 14.75 13.77
CA ASP A 84 6.51 14.72 13.81
C ASP A 84 5.94 16.14 13.68
N ALA A 85 6.47 17.08 14.48
CA ALA A 85 6.01 18.46 14.48
C ALA A 85 6.16 19.17 13.12
N GLN A 86 7.12 18.75 12.29
CA GLN A 86 7.34 19.34 10.97
C GLN A 86 6.60 18.60 9.86
N MET A 87 6.57 17.26 9.93
CA MET A 87 6.02 16.38 8.90
C MET A 87 4.51 16.23 9.00
N LEU A 88 3.97 16.26 10.21
CA LEU A 88 2.54 16.11 10.48
C LEU A 88 1.85 17.46 10.74
N ASP A 89 2.51 18.58 10.46
CA ASP A 89 1.87 19.91 10.48
C ASP A 89 0.76 19.95 9.41
N PRO A 90 -0.53 20.05 9.80
CA PRO A 90 -1.63 20.02 8.86
C PRO A 90 -1.50 21.11 7.79
N ARG A 91 -1.00 22.30 8.14
CA ARG A 91 -0.90 23.42 7.19
C ARG A 91 0.03 23.10 6.03
N ARG A 92 1.18 22.51 6.33
CA ARG A 92 2.17 22.10 5.32
C ARG A 92 1.64 20.96 4.46
N LEU A 93 1.00 19.98 5.09
CA LEU A 93 0.39 18.85 4.38
C LEU A 93 -0.75 19.29 3.47
N ILE A 94 -1.58 20.25 3.90
CA ILE A 94 -2.63 20.86 3.07
C ILE A 94 -2.01 21.57 1.87
N CYS A 95 -0.99 22.42 2.06
CA CYS A 95 -0.31 23.08 0.95
C CYS A 95 0.31 22.09 -0.05
N ALA A 96 0.96 21.03 0.46
CA ALA A 96 1.50 19.97 -0.39
C ALA A 96 0.38 19.21 -1.12
N MET A 97 -0.73 18.92 -0.45
CA MET A 97 -1.89 18.26 -1.04
C MET A 97 -2.52 19.07 -2.16
N VAL A 98 -2.61 20.40 -2.02
CA VAL A 98 -3.08 21.28 -3.10
C VAL A 98 -2.19 21.16 -4.34
N PHE A 99 -0.87 21.12 -4.15
CA PHE A 99 0.05 20.94 -5.26
C PHE A 99 -0.04 19.53 -5.87
N TYR A 100 -0.05 18.47 -5.06
CA TYR A 100 -0.19 17.10 -5.56
C TYR A 100 -1.55 16.83 -6.20
N ARG A 101 -2.61 17.51 -5.75
CA ARG A 101 -3.90 17.53 -6.47
C ARG A 101 -3.71 18.06 -7.88
N PHE A 102 -2.99 19.18 -8.05
CA PHE A 102 -2.70 19.72 -9.37
C PHE A 102 -1.84 18.77 -10.22
N VAL A 103 -0.81 18.15 -9.63
CA VAL A 103 0.00 17.11 -10.30
C VAL A 103 -0.87 15.94 -10.76
N ILE A 104 -1.73 15.39 -9.91
CA ILE A 104 -2.60 14.26 -10.25
C ILE A 104 -3.61 14.65 -11.33
N CYS A 105 -4.23 15.84 -11.24
CA CYS A 105 -5.09 16.34 -12.30
C CYS A 105 -4.36 16.49 -13.63
N PHE A 106 -3.12 17.00 -13.59
CA PHE A 106 -2.27 17.10 -14.77
C PHE A 106 -1.97 15.71 -15.36
N LEU A 107 -1.60 14.73 -14.53
CA LEU A 107 -1.35 13.35 -14.96
C LEU A 107 -2.60 12.70 -15.57
N LEU A 108 -3.76 12.86 -14.92
CA LEU A 108 -5.05 12.39 -15.44
C LEU A 108 -5.37 13.02 -16.80
N ARG A 109 -5.13 14.33 -16.97
CA ARG A 109 -5.33 15.00 -18.27
C ARG A 109 -4.45 14.43 -19.39
N GLN A 110 -3.24 13.96 -19.09
CA GLN A 110 -2.37 13.36 -20.11
C GLN A 110 -2.86 12.00 -20.60
N VAL A 111 -3.62 11.28 -19.76
CA VAL A 111 -4.13 9.93 -20.08
C VAL A 111 -5.62 9.90 -20.44
N ASP A 112 -6.31 11.04 -20.30
CA ASP A 112 -7.70 11.22 -20.72
C ASP A 112 -7.82 11.04 -22.24
N ALA A 113 -8.77 10.21 -22.68
CA ALA A 113 -8.99 9.94 -24.11
C ALA A 113 -9.31 11.21 -24.91
N GLN A 114 -9.96 12.19 -24.28
CA GLN A 114 -10.34 13.46 -24.92
C GLN A 114 -9.32 14.59 -24.63
N GLY A 115 -8.41 14.41 -23.67
CA GLY A 115 -7.39 15.40 -23.28
C GLY A 115 -7.92 16.72 -22.73
N VAL A 116 -9.18 16.75 -22.26
CA VAL A 116 -9.90 17.97 -21.82
C VAL A 116 -10.22 17.99 -20.33
N PHE A 117 -9.98 16.89 -19.60
CA PHE A 117 -10.09 16.88 -18.14
C PHE A 117 -9.30 18.04 -17.50
N PRO A 118 -9.84 18.79 -16.51
CA PRO A 118 -11.12 18.59 -15.81
C PRO A 118 -12.33 19.32 -16.40
N GLN A 119 -12.22 19.97 -17.56
CA GLN A 119 -13.33 20.77 -18.14
C GLN A 119 -14.52 19.91 -18.56
N GLN A 120 -14.26 18.65 -18.91
CA GLN A 120 -15.26 17.62 -19.16
C GLN A 120 -14.96 16.39 -18.30
N ALA A 121 -15.97 15.54 -18.14
CA ALA A 121 -15.82 14.29 -17.42
C ALA A 121 -14.72 13.41 -18.05
N PHE A 122 -13.88 12.83 -17.19
CA PHE A 122 -12.77 11.99 -17.62
C PHE A 122 -13.27 10.78 -18.41
N THR A 123 -12.64 10.52 -19.55
CA THR A 123 -12.95 9.35 -20.38
C THR A 123 -11.78 8.37 -20.34
N MET A 124 -12.06 7.15 -19.86
CA MET A 124 -11.04 6.09 -19.78
C MET A 124 -10.38 5.85 -21.13
N PRO A 125 -9.03 5.85 -21.21
CA PRO A 125 -8.32 5.59 -22.45
C PRO A 125 -8.58 4.16 -22.95
N ALA A 126 -8.54 3.96 -24.27
CA ALA A 126 -8.65 2.62 -24.86
C ALA A 126 -7.46 1.73 -24.46
N GLU A 127 -7.68 0.41 -24.35
CA GLU A 127 -6.62 -0.55 -23.95
C GLU A 127 -5.41 -0.62 -24.90
N ASN A 128 -5.63 -0.26 -26.16
CA ASN A 128 -4.62 -0.27 -27.21
C ASN A 128 -3.94 1.10 -27.39
N GLY A 129 -4.38 2.12 -26.65
CA GLY A 129 -3.79 3.46 -26.61
C GLY A 129 -3.97 4.24 -27.91
N ASP A 130 -4.46 5.47 -27.79
CA ASP A 130 -4.21 6.48 -28.82
C ASP A 130 -2.70 6.76 -28.80
N VAL A 131 -2.00 6.51 -29.90
CA VAL A 131 -0.53 6.49 -29.99
C VAL A 131 0.09 7.79 -29.47
N ASN A 132 -0.57 8.93 -29.71
CA ASN A 132 -0.08 10.26 -29.36
C ASN A 132 -0.23 10.62 -27.87
N ALA A 133 -1.32 10.20 -27.21
CA ALA A 133 -1.50 10.38 -25.76
C ALA A 133 -0.51 9.48 -24.99
N ALA A 134 -0.28 8.26 -25.51
CA ALA A 134 0.70 7.34 -24.98
C ALA A 134 2.14 7.86 -25.13
N GLU A 135 2.47 8.60 -26.20
CA GLU A 135 3.81 9.17 -26.38
C GLU A 135 4.11 10.30 -25.38
N LYS A 136 3.20 11.25 -25.20
CA LYS A 136 3.35 12.32 -24.19
C LYS A 136 3.51 11.76 -22.79
N TRP A 137 2.68 10.77 -22.42
CA TRP A 137 2.78 10.09 -21.13
C TRP A 137 4.16 9.44 -20.93
N ARG A 138 4.69 8.77 -21.95
CA ARG A 138 5.99 8.08 -21.89
C ARG A 138 7.18 9.02 -21.78
N MET A 139 7.03 10.31 -22.09
CA MET A 139 8.08 11.32 -21.96
C MET A 139 8.10 11.99 -20.58
N LEU A 140 7.07 11.77 -19.75
CA LEU A 140 7.06 12.33 -18.40
C LEU A 140 8.08 11.64 -17.49
N PRO A 141 8.74 12.40 -16.59
CA PRO A 141 9.56 11.80 -15.55
C PRO A 141 8.73 10.88 -14.63
N GLU A 142 9.25 9.69 -14.35
CA GLU A 142 8.55 8.70 -13.52
C GLU A 142 8.33 9.22 -12.08
N PHE A 143 9.27 10.03 -11.55
CA PHE A 143 9.15 10.57 -10.18
C PHE A 143 7.86 11.36 -9.94
N LEU A 144 7.24 11.96 -10.97
CA LEU A 144 6.00 12.73 -10.81
C LEU A 144 4.84 11.87 -10.29
N ILE A 145 4.70 10.65 -10.81
CA ILE A 145 3.65 9.74 -10.35
C ILE A 145 4.09 9.02 -9.05
N GLU A 146 5.39 8.72 -8.91
CA GLU A 146 5.93 8.09 -7.70
C GLU A 146 5.73 8.97 -6.48
N ASP A 147 6.13 10.25 -6.56
CA ASP A 147 6.00 11.22 -5.48
C ASP A 147 4.54 11.46 -5.10
N ALA A 148 3.65 11.54 -6.09
CA ALA A 148 2.22 11.71 -5.85
C ALA A 148 1.64 10.51 -5.10
N ILE A 149 1.99 9.28 -5.49
CA ILE A 149 1.57 8.06 -4.81
C ILE A 149 2.17 8.00 -3.40
N GLU A 150 3.47 8.28 -3.25
CA GLU A 150 4.16 8.23 -1.97
C GLU A 150 3.60 9.24 -0.96
N PHE A 151 3.33 10.46 -1.41
CA PHE A 151 2.67 11.47 -0.60
C PHE A 151 1.26 11.03 -0.18
N VAL A 152 0.45 10.49 -1.10
CA VAL A 152 -0.90 10.00 -0.76
C VAL A 152 -0.85 8.84 0.23
N VAL A 153 0.05 7.87 0.03
CA VAL A 153 0.27 6.78 1.01
C VAL A 153 0.59 7.37 2.37
N PHE A 154 1.54 8.30 2.45
CA PHE A 154 1.93 8.95 3.69
C PHE A 154 0.75 9.63 4.41
N VAL A 155 -0.02 10.44 3.69
CA VAL A 155 -1.16 11.15 4.28
C VAL A 155 -2.27 10.18 4.68
N THR A 156 -2.59 9.17 3.88
CA THR A 156 -3.58 8.14 4.21
C THR A 156 -3.20 7.36 5.47
N THR A 157 -1.91 7.06 5.66
CA THR A 157 -1.44 6.28 6.81
C THR A 157 -1.28 7.12 8.08
N TYR A 158 -0.71 8.34 7.98
CA TYR A 158 -0.26 9.09 9.16
C TYR A 158 -1.07 10.35 9.47
N ALA A 159 -1.80 10.90 8.49
CA ALA A 159 -2.54 12.16 8.65
C ALA A 159 -3.88 12.15 7.88
N PRO A 160 -4.79 11.19 8.15
CA PRO A 160 -6.02 11.02 7.38
C PRO A 160 -6.98 12.21 7.49
N ASP A 161 -6.90 13.00 8.56
CA ASP A 161 -7.70 14.22 8.74
C ASP A 161 -7.49 15.22 7.59
N VAL A 162 -6.26 15.30 7.06
CA VAL A 162 -5.89 16.20 5.95
C VAL A 162 -6.67 15.86 4.67
N LEU A 163 -7.01 14.59 4.47
CA LEU A 163 -7.79 14.15 3.29
C LEU A 163 -9.22 14.71 3.31
N THR A 164 -9.78 14.86 4.51
CA THR A 164 -11.16 15.33 4.71
C THR A 164 -11.25 16.84 4.92
N ASP A 165 -10.11 17.53 5.07
CA ASP A 165 -10.08 18.95 5.35
C ASP A 165 -10.63 19.76 4.17
N SER A 166 -11.59 20.64 4.46
CA SER A 166 -12.22 21.50 3.47
C SER A 166 -11.29 22.60 2.95
N THR A 167 -10.21 22.91 3.67
CA THR A 167 -9.22 23.93 3.28
C THR A 167 -8.23 23.43 2.23
N ALA A 168 -8.09 22.11 2.05
CA ALA A 168 -7.36 21.52 0.93
C ALA A 168 -8.14 21.62 -0.40
N GLN A 169 -9.37 22.15 -0.37
CA GLN A 169 -10.18 22.40 -1.55
C GLN A 169 -9.74 23.72 -2.22
N VAL A 170 -9.36 23.65 -3.49
CA VAL A 170 -8.93 24.81 -4.26
C VAL A 170 -9.69 24.87 -5.59
N GLY A 171 -10.45 25.94 -5.76
CA GLY A 171 -11.26 26.24 -6.95
C GLY A 171 -12.77 26.14 -6.68
N ASP A 172 -13.55 26.98 -7.36
CA ASP A 172 -15.03 26.84 -7.48
C ASP A 172 -15.42 25.61 -8.33
N ASP A 173 -14.43 25.01 -9.01
CA ASP A 173 -14.57 23.74 -9.71
C ASP A 173 -14.76 22.63 -8.67
N GLY A 174 -15.96 22.06 -8.62
CA GLY A 174 -16.41 21.10 -7.60
C GLY A 174 -15.63 19.77 -7.49
N LEU A 175 -14.46 19.62 -8.13
CA LEU A 175 -13.61 18.43 -8.03
C LEU A 175 -12.64 18.52 -6.85
N ARG A 176 -12.93 17.71 -5.84
CA ARG A 176 -12.14 17.61 -4.61
C ARG A 176 -11.07 16.53 -4.75
N MET A 177 -9.93 16.76 -4.09
CA MET A 177 -8.80 15.82 -4.09
C MET A 177 -9.25 14.43 -3.62
N PHE A 178 -9.89 14.36 -2.47
CA PHE A 178 -10.27 13.10 -1.84
C PHE A 178 -11.55 12.49 -2.44
N ASP A 179 -12.53 13.31 -2.80
CA ASP A 179 -13.84 12.81 -3.26
C ASP A 179 -13.84 12.36 -4.71
N ASP A 180 -13.15 13.08 -5.59
CA ASP A 180 -13.26 12.86 -7.03
C ASP A 180 -11.94 12.39 -7.65
N ILE A 181 -10.86 13.12 -7.36
CA ILE A 181 -9.58 12.97 -8.05
C ILE A 181 -8.87 11.69 -7.63
N LEU A 182 -8.83 11.40 -6.32
CA LEU A 182 -8.15 10.21 -5.80
C LEU A 182 -8.80 8.89 -6.25
N PRO A 183 -10.13 8.69 -6.13
CA PRO A 183 -10.78 7.49 -6.68
C PRO A 183 -10.54 7.32 -8.18
N LEU A 184 -10.63 8.43 -8.94
CA LEU A 184 -10.41 8.42 -10.38
C LEU A 184 -8.98 8.04 -10.73
N PHE A 185 -8.00 8.61 -10.04
CA PHE A 185 -6.57 8.31 -10.19
C PHE A 185 -6.29 6.83 -9.97
N ILE A 186 -6.70 6.29 -8.81
CA ILE A 186 -6.50 4.88 -8.46
C ILE A 186 -7.12 3.96 -9.52
N VAL A 187 -8.39 4.17 -9.87
CA VAL A 187 -9.10 3.32 -10.84
C VAL A 187 -8.43 3.36 -12.20
N THR A 188 -8.03 4.54 -12.67
CA THR A 188 -7.41 4.72 -13.99
C THR A 188 -6.10 3.94 -14.11
N PHE A 189 -5.21 4.10 -13.13
CA PHE A 189 -3.87 3.51 -13.19
C PHE A 189 -3.85 2.02 -12.86
N LEU A 190 -4.80 1.51 -12.06
CA LEU A 190 -4.99 0.07 -11.88
C LEU A 190 -5.62 -0.58 -13.13
N ALA A 191 -6.61 0.06 -13.75
CA ALA A 191 -7.32 -0.51 -14.91
C ALA A 191 -6.50 -0.48 -16.22
N ARG A 192 -5.42 0.30 -16.26
CA ARG A 192 -4.55 0.46 -17.43
C ARG A 192 -3.10 0.14 -17.05
N PRO A 193 -2.76 -1.16 -16.94
CA PRO A 193 -1.46 -1.59 -16.42
C PRO A 193 -0.27 -1.13 -17.29
N LYS A 194 -0.49 -0.76 -18.55
CA LYS A 194 0.57 -0.23 -19.44
C LYS A 194 1.03 1.19 -19.08
N LEU A 195 0.24 1.94 -18.30
CA LEU A 195 0.59 3.33 -17.92
C LEU A 195 1.67 3.38 -16.84
N ILE A 196 1.65 2.43 -15.90
CA ILE A 196 2.67 2.30 -14.85
C ILE A 196 3.46 1.02 -15.10
N ARG A 197 4.74 1.17 -15.45
CA ARG A 197 5.64 0.04 -15.68
C ARG A 197 6.00 -0.67 -14.37
N ASN A 198 6.26 0.10 -13.32
CA ASN A 198 6.69 -0.41 -12.03
C ASN A 198 5.50 -1.05 -11.26
N PRO A 199 5.49 -2.38 -11.04
CA PRO A 199 4.41 -3.05 -10.31
C PRO A 199 4.31 -2.63 -8.84
N TYR A 200 5.42 -2.20 -8.21
CA TYR A 200 5.42 -1.76 -6.80
C TYR A 200 4.64 -0.47 -6.60
N LEU A 201 4.60 0.42 -7.60
CA LEU A 201 3.75 1.62 -7.53
C LEU A 201 2.27 1.28 -7.58
N LYS A 202 1.90 0.25 -8.35
CA LYS A 202 0.52 -0.27 -8.35
C LYS A 202 0.18 -0.95 -7.03
N ALA A 203 1.13 -1.65 -6.40
CA ALA A 203 0.96 -2.21 -5.06
C ALA A 203 0.64 -1.09 -4.05
N LYS A 204 1.38 0.04 -4.07
CA LYS A 204 1.05 1.22 -3.25
C LYS A 204 -0.37 1.77 -3.49
N LEU A 205 -0.89 1.74 -4.73
CA LEU A 205 -2.29 2.10 -5.01
C LEU A 205 -3.29 1.12 -4.38
N VAL A 206 -2.96 -0.16 -4.37
CA VAL A 206 -3.72 -1.20 -3.65
C VAL A 206 -3.65 -0.97 -2.14
N ASP A 207 -2.50 -0.58 -1.59
CA ASP A 207 -2.36 -0.24 -0.17
C ASP A 207 -3.31 0.91 0.21
N ILE A 208 -3.33 1.99 -0.59
CA ILE A 208 -4.25 3.12 -0.38
C ILE A 208 -5.71 2.64 -0.42
N LEU A 209 -6.08 1.82 -1.42
CA LEU A 209 -7.42 1.23 -1.48
C LEU A 209 -7.74 0.40 -0.25
N HIS A 210 -6.82 -0.44 0.19
CA HIS A 210 -7.02 -1.29 1.36
C HIS A 210 -7.25 -0.46 2.61
N TYR A 211 -6.43 0.57 2.86
CA TYR A 211 -6.59 1.46 4.01
C TYR A 211 -7.91 2.25 3.96
N LEU A 212 -8.32 2.74 2.79
CA LEU A 212 -9.54 3.53 2.62
C LEU A 212 -10.81 2.71 2.40
N THR A 213 -10.69 1.40 2.21
CA THR A 213 -11.81 0.45 2.15
C THR A 213 -11.81 -0.52 3.32
N TYR A 214 -10.97 -0.27 4.32
CA TYR A 214 -10.81 -1.13 5.47
C TYR A 214 -12.16 -1.38 6.15
N ARG A 215 -12.37 -2.65 6.51
CA ARG A 215 -13.56 -3.14 7.19
C ARG A 215 -13.15 -3.60 8.58
N ASP A 216 -13.93 -3.21 9.58
CA ASP A 216 -13.65 -3.58 10.97
C ASP A 216 -13.53 -5.11 11.09
N PRO A 217 -12.46 -5.64 11.71
CA PRO A 217 -12.27 -7.05 12.01
C PRO A 217 -13.48 -7.73 12.65
N ARG A 218 -14.24 -7.02 13.48
CA ARG A 218 -15.40 -7.56 14.19
C ARG A 218 -16.59 -7.83 13.28
N GLU A 219 -16.63 -7.14 12.15
CA GLU A 219 -17.66 -7.33 11.13
C GLU A 219 -17.19 -8.29 10.04
N ASP A 220 -16.01 -8.88 10.19
CA ASP A 220 -15.37 -9.74 9.21
C ASP A 220 -15.08 -11.12 9.79
N ASP A 221 -15.90 -12.10 9.40
CA ASP A 221 -15.89 -13.46 9.96
C ASP A 221 -14.55 -14.22 9.78
N ASP A 222 -13.66 -13.74 8.91
CA ASP A 222 -12.39 -14.36 8.52
C ASP A 222 -11.16 -13.50 8.88
N TYR A 223 -11.29 -12.49 9.75
CA TYR A 223 -10.16 -11.62 10.06
C TYR A 223 -9.05 -12.36 10.83
N VAL A 224 -7.82 -12.30 10.31
CA VAL A 224 -6.59 -12.73 10.98
C VAL A 224 -5.78 -11.48 11.33
N ASP A 225 -5.44 -11.33 12.61
CA ASP A 225 -4.62 -10.21 13.11
C ASP A 225 -3.16 -10.38 12.67
N THR A 226 -2.84 -9.86 11.48
CA THR A 226 -1.47 -9.84 10.95
C THR A 226 -0.64 -8.66 11.49
N LEU A 227 -1.18 -7.84 12.39
CA LEU A 227 -0.53 -6.64 12.93
C LEU A 227 -0.08 -6.80 14.40
N GLY A 228 -0.05 -8.03 14.92
CA GLY A 228 0.61 -8.33 16.20
C GLY A 228 -0.24 -8.02 17.44
N GLY A 229 -1.47 -8.52 17.48
CA GLY A 229 -2.12 -8.89 18.75
C GLY A 229 -2.56 -7.73 19.65
N ASN A 230 -2.83 -6.56 19.10
CA ASN A 230 -3.45 -5.46 19.83
C ASN A 230 -4.54 -4.81 18.99
N ILE A 231 -5.70 -5.47 18.93
CA ILE A 231 -6.97 -4.82 18.56
C ILE A 231 -7.61 -4.37 19.88
N PRO A 232 -7.29 -3.17 20.40
CA PRO A 232 -7.95 -2.66 21.58
C PRO A 232 -9.46 -2.60 21.33
N GLY A 233 -10.22 -2.94 22.37
CA GLY A 233 -11.67 -2.88 22.41
C GLY A 233 -12.18 -1.45 22.23
N ASN A 234 -12.14 -0.90 21.01
CA ASN A 234 -12.85 0.26 20.44
C ASN A 234 -12.08 0.83 19.23
N ILE A 235 -12.01 0.10 18.11
CA ILE A 235 -11.53 0.69 16.85
C ILE A 235 -12.60 1.66 16.36
N ARG A 236 -12.34 2.96 16.43
CA ARG A 236 -13.13 3.96 15.71
C ARG A 236 -12.51 4.10 14.32
N LEU A 237 -13.18 3.56 13.31
CA LEU A 237 -12.83 3.81 11.92
C LEU A 237 -12.83 5.33 11.65
N HIS A 238 -11.79 5.82 10.99
CA HIS A 238 -11.73 7.22 10.61
C HIS A 238 -12.85 7.55 9.60
N PRO A 239 -13.54 8.71 9.70
CA PRO A 239 -14.63 9.08 8.80
C PRO A 239 -14.27 9.06 7.30
N SER A 240 -12.99 9.30 6.99
CA SER A 240 -12.46 9.24 5.62
C SER A 240 -12.75 7.91 4.92
N ILE A 241 -12.77 6.78 5.64
CA ILE A 241 -13.03 5.45 5.07
C ILE A 241 -14.47 5.39 4.53
N GLN A 242 -15.44 5.78 5.36
CA GLN A 242 -16.86 5.76 4.96
C GLN A 242 -17.12 6.70 3.79
N GLN A 243 -16.50 7.90 3.81
CA GLN A 243 -16.60 8.89 2.74
C GLN A 243 -16.00 8.37 1.43
N PHE A 244 -14.76 7.85 1.46
CA PHE A 244 -14.10 7.31 0.28
C PHE A 244 -14.88 6.16 -0.35
N GLN A 245 -15.36 5.23 0.46
CA GLN A 245 -16.19 4.14 -0.03
C GLN A 245 -17.51 4.65 -0.66
N ALA A 246 -18.12 5.73 -0.14
CA ALA A 246 -19.29 6.36 -0.76
C ALA A 246 -18.95 7.02 -2.10
N ASN A 247 -17.77 7.62 -2.22
CA ASN A 247 -17.29 8.21 -3.45
C ASN A 247 -17.02 7.14 -4.53
N LEU A 248 -16.40 6.01 -4.15
CA LEU A 248 -16.27 4.84 -5.03
C LEU A 248 -17.63 4.36 -5.53
N ASP A 249 -18.61 4.29 -4.63
CA ASP A 249 -19.97 3.87 -5.00
C ASP A 249 -20.63 4.82 -5.98
N ASN A 250 -20.31 6.11 -5.97
CA ASN A 250 -20.88 7.10 -6.88
C ASN A 250 -20.11 7.20 -8.21
N ASN A 251 -18.85 6.80 -8.23
CA ASN A 251 -17.98 6.86 -9.39
C ASN A 251 -18.32 5.76 -10.42
N THR A 252 -18.77 6.16 -11.62
CA THR A 252 -19.15 5.23 -12.70
C THR A 252 -17.98 4.40 -13.22
N LEU A 253 -16.77 4.96 -13.23
CA LEU A 253 -15.57 4.26 -13.66
C LEU A 253 -15.11 3.25 -12.61
N ALA A 254 -15.19 3.58 -11.32
CA ALA A 254 -14.91 2.63 -10.25
C ALA A 254 -15.82 1.40 -10.37
N ARG A 255 -17.12 1.60 -10.58
CA ARG A 255 -18.09 0.51 -10.78
C ARG A 255 -17.77 -0.37 -11.99
N ALA A 256 -17.23 0.19 -13.06
CA ALA A 256 -16.96 -0.54 -14.30
C ALA A 256 -15.60 -1.25 -14.30
N TYR A 257 -14.57 -0.60 -13.75
CA TYR A 257 -13.17 -1.00 -13.97
C TYR A 257 -12.46 -1.53 -12.72
N LEU A 258 -12.90 -1.18 -11.50
CA LEU A 258 -12.14 -1.47 -10.28
C LEU A 258 -11.99 -2.98 -10.02
N VAL A 259 -13.09 -3.73 -10.05
CA VAL A 259 -13.06 -5.19 -9.82
C VAL A 259 -12.20 -5.91 -10.88
N PRO A 260 -12.42 -5.71 -12.20
CA PRO A 260 -11.55 -6.31 -13.21
C PRO A 260 -10.08 -5.89 -13.08
N ALA A 261 -9.80 -4.64 -12.70
CA ALA A 261 -8.44 -4.15 -12.49
C ALA A 261 -7.72 -4.87 -11.34
N LEU A 262 -8.41 -5.04 -10.21
CA LEU A 262 -7.89 -5.76 -9.05
C LEU A 262 -7.59 -7.23 -9.37
N VAL A 263 -8.50 -7.92 -10.07
CA VAL A 263 -8.30 -9.33 -10.45
C VAL A 263 -7.15 -9.48 -11.46
N ARG A 264 -7.04 -8.59 -12.45
CA ARG A 264 -5.89 -8.58 -13.38
C ARG A 264 -4.58 -8.33 -12.64
N PHE A 265 -4.55 -7.35 -11.73
CA PHE A 265 -3.33 -7.03 -10.99
C PHE A 265 -2.90 -8.14 -10.03
N TYR A 266 -3.85 -8.91 -9.47
CA TYR A 266 -3.55 -10.11 -8.68
C TYR A 266 -2.69 -11.13 -9.44
N VAL A 267 -2.94 -11.25 -10.75
CA VAL A 267 -2.17 -12.12 -11.66
C VAL A 267 -0.84 -11.46 -12.03
N ASP A 268 -0.87 -10.18 -12.40
CA ASP A 268 0.32 -9.45 -12.90
C ASP A 268 1.43 -9.28 -11.85
N ILE A 269 1.11 -9.19 -10.55
CA ILE A 269 2.09 -9.01 -9.46
C ILE A 269 3.06 -10.20 -9.29
N GLU A 270 2.84 -11.32 -10.00
CA GLU A 270 3.73 -12.48 -9.97
C GLU A 270 5.13 -12.21 -10.56
N GLN A 271 5.30 -11.15 -11.37
CA GLN A 271 6.54 -10.86 -12.08
C GLN A 271 7.63 -10.18 -11.22
N THR A 272 7.86 -10.65 -9.99
CA THR A 272 8.92 -10.12 -9.12
C THR A 272 10.10 -11.10 -9.02
N GLY A 273 11.27 -10.67 -9.49
CA GLY A 273 12.42 -11.54 -9.77
C GLY A 273 13.40 -11.79 -8.62
N SER A 274 13.16 -11.27 -7.41
CA SER A 274 14.06 -11.46 -6.25
C SER A 274 13.35 -12.07 -5.04
N SER A 275 14.11 -12.71 -4.14
CA SER A 275 13.61 -13.44 -2.98
C SER A 275 12.91 -12.58 -1.92
N SER A 276 13.31 -11.31 -1.71
CA SER A 276 12.58 -10.39 -0.83
C SER A 276 11.25 -9.97 -1.44
N GLN A 277 11.23 -9.81 -2.77
CA GLN A 277 10.03 -9.44 -3.52
C GLN A 277 9.05 -10.61 -3.73
N PHE A 278 9.47 -11.83 -3.41
CA PHE A 278 8.61 -13.01 -3.46
C PHE A 278 7.47 -12.91 -2.42
N TYR A 279 7.76 -12.41 -1.22
CA TYR A 279 6.75 -12.32 -0.16
C TYR A 279 5.84 -11.09 -0.30
N GLU A 280 6.35 -9.99 -0.86
CA GLU A 280 5.58 -8.76 -1.10
C GLU A 280 4.33 -9.00 -1.98
N LYS A 281 4.38 -10.00 -2.87
CA LYS A 281 3.24 -10.39 -3.70
C LYS A 281 2.08 -10.93 -2.86
N PHE A 282 2.35 -11.66 -1.78
CA PHE A 282 1.30 -12.20 -0.90
C PHE A 282 0.62 -11.09 -0.12
N GLN A 283 1.39 -10.10 0.36
CA GLN A 283 0.82 -8.91 1.01
C GLN A 283 -0.11 -8.15 0.06
N THR A 284 0.34 -7.91 -1.18
CA THR A 284 -0.47 -7.23 -2.20
C THR A 284 -1.74 -8.03 -2.52
N ARG A 285 -1.62 -9.37 -2.69
CA ARG A 285 -2.75 -10.27 -2.93
C ARG A 285 -3.74 -10.31 -1.78
N TYR A 286 -3.24 -10.32 -0.55
CA TYR A 286 -4.05 -10.20 0.66
C TYR A 286 -4.84 -8.87 0.65
N TYR A 287 -4.19 -7.74 0.38
CA TYR A 287 -4.87 -6.45 0.27
C TYR A 287 -5.90 -6.37 -0.86
N ILE A 288 -5.63 -7.00 -2.02
CA ILE A 288 -6.62 -7.15 -3.10
C ILE A 288 -7.83 -7.94 -2.60
N ALA A 289 -7.61 -9.10 -1.97
CA ALA A 289 -8.69 -9.96 -1.46
C ALA A 289 -9.53 -9.22 -0.41
N ARG A 290 -8.89 -8.51 0.52
CA ARG A 290 -9.53 -7.65 1.52
C ARG A 290 -10.40 -6.56 0.87
N THR A 291 -9.85 -5.87 -0.13
CA THR A 291 -10.55 -4.81 -0.86
C THR A 291 -11.77 -5.37 -1.60
N LEU A 292 -11.62 -6.49 -2.31
CA LEU A 292 -12.73 -7.16 -3.00
C LEU A 292 -13.86 -7.56 -2.03
N ARG A 293 -13.50 -8.17 -0.89
CA ARG A 293 -14.47 -8.53 0.15
C ARG A 293 -15.20 -7.31 0.71
N ALA A 294 -14.49 -6.22 0.99
CA ALA A 294 -15.09 -4.97 1.45
C ALA A 294 -16.08 -4.40 0.43
N LEU A 295 -15.73 -4.42 -0.86
CA LEU A 295 -16.62 -4.00 -1.94
C LEU A 295 -17.87 -4.89 -2.05
N TRP A 296 -17.71 -6.22 -1.96
CA TRP A 296 -18.82 -7.18 -2.04
C TRP A 296 -19.80 -7.06 -0.88
N ALA A 297 -19.30 -6.89 0.35
CA ALA A 297 -20.13 -6.72 1.54
C ALA A 297 -20.96 -5.43 1.49
N ARG A 298 -20.41 -4.40 0.85
CA ARG A 298 -21.00 -3.05 0.84
C ARG A 298 -22.15 -2.91 -0.15
N ALA A 299 -21.99 -3.38 -1.39
CA ALA A 299 -23.03 -3.19 -2.40
C ALA A 299 -23.18 -4.42 -3.35
N PRO A 300 -24.40 -4.94 -3.54
CA PRO A 300 -24.67 -6.08 -4.43
C PRO A 300 -24.19 -5.86 -5.88
N ARG A 301 -24.06 -4.60 -6.30
CA ARG A 301 -23.55 -4.23 -7.63
C ARG A 301 -22.10 -4.70 -7.87
N TYR A 302 -21.22 -4.66 -6.87
CA TYR A 302 -19.84 -5.13 -7.05
C TYR A 302 -19.80 -6.65 -7.20
N VAL A 303 -20.70 -7.36 -6.49
CA VAL A 303 -20.90 -8.80 -6.68
C VAL A 303 -21.37 -9.10 -8.11
N GLU A 304 -22.33 -8.33 -8.62
CA GLU A 304 -22.82 -8.50 -9.99
C GLU A 304 -21.76 -8.18 -11.06
N VAL A 305 -20.94 -7.14 -10.86
CA VAL A 305 -19.80 -6.84 -11.75
C VAL A 305 -18.77 -7.97 -11.71
N THR A 306 -18.47 -8.49 -10.53
CA THR A 306 -17.60 -9.66 -10.35
C THR A 306 -18.17 -10.86 -11.11
N ARG A 307 -19.44 -11.19 -10.85
CA ARG A 307 -20.15 -12.28 -11.52
C ARG A 307 -20.11 -12.13 -13.03
N ARG A 308 -20.36 -10.93 -13.56
CA ARG A 308 -20.29 -10.65 -14.99
C ARG A 308 -18.88 -10.85 -15.54
N PHE A 309 -17.85 -10.37 -14.85
CA PHE A 309 -16.46 -10.56 -15.26
C PHE A 309 -16.11 -12.06 -15.35
N PHE A 310 -16.51 -12.86 -14.37
CA PHE A 310 -16.28 -14.31 -14.38
C PHE A 310 -17.19 -15.09 -15.34
N MET A 311 -18.44 -14.64 -15.57
CA MET A 311 -19.42 -15.32 -16.43
C MET A 311 -19.30 -15.00 -17.91
N GLN A 312 -18.82 -13.80 -18.28
CA GLN A 312 -18.48 -13.46 -19.67
C GLN A 312 -17.48 -14.45 -20.29
N SER A 313 -16.80 -15.23 -19.45
CA SER A 313 -15.78 -16.21 -19.77
C SER A 313 -16.31 -17.66 -19.80
N GLY A 314 -17.49 -17.93 -19.21
CA GLY A 314 -18.06 -19.28 -19.07
C GLY A 314 -19.09 -19.65 -20.13
N LEU A 315 -19.71 -18.66 -20.80
CA LEU A 315 -20.59 -18.90 -21.94
C LEU A 315 -19.74 -19.01 -23.21
N GLY A 316 -19.29 -20.24 -23.49
CA GLY A 316 -18.84 -20.64 -24.82
C GLY A 316 -19.94 -20.40 -25.85
N THR A 317 -20.02 -19.18 -26.37
CA THR A 317 -20.70 -18.93 -27.64
C THR A 317 -19.72 -19.34 -28.72
N SER A 318 -20.01 -20.50 -29.29
CA SER A 318 -19.40 -21.06 -30.48
C SER A 318 -19.10 -19.97 -31.51
N GLU A 319 -17.88 -20.00 -32.04
CA GLU A 319 -17.59 -19.73 -33.46
C GLU A 319 -18.34 -18.57 -34.12
N ALA A 320 -18.21 -17.33 -33.62
CA ALA A 320 -18.17 -16.11 -34.43
C ALA A 320 -18.15 -14.88 -33.52
N THR A 321 -17.09 -14.07 -33.60
CA THR A 321 -16.99 -12.73 -32.98
C THR A 321 -16.57 -12.67 -31.49
N THR A 322 -15.67 -13.54 -31.04
CA THR A 322 -14.94 -13.26 -29.79
C THR A 322 -13.94 -12.12 -30.04
N THR A 323 -14.21 -10.92 -29.51
CA THR A 323 -13.21 -9.84 -29.54
C THR A 323 -11.95 -10.26 -28.77
N GLY A 324 -10.78 -9.71 -29.14
CA GLY A 324 -9.51 -10.04 -28.48
C GLY A 324 -9.44 -9.69 -26.98
N SER A 325 -10.40 -8.92 -26.47
CA SER A 325 -10.53 -8.59 -25.04
C SER A 325 -11.07 -9.77 -24.22
N THR A 326 -12.14 -10.44 -24.70
CA THR A 326 -12.81 -11.52 -23.97
C THR A 326 -11.92 -12.74 -23.78
N ARG A 327 -11.08 -13.08 -24.77
CA ARG A 327 -10.09 -14.17 -24.65
C ARG A 327 -8.97 -13.85 -23.65
N ARG A 328 -8.58 -12.57 -23.53
CA ARG A 328 -7.60 -12.14 -22.52
C ARG A 328 -8.18 -12.27 -21.12
N ASP A 329 -9.42 -11.81 -20.93
CA ASP A 329 -10.08 -11.86 -19.63
C ASP A 329 -10.32 -13.30 -19.17
N GLN A 330 -10.65 -14.22 -20.08
CA GLN A 330 -10.74 -15.64 -19.76
C GLN A 330 -9.39 -16.21 -19.28
N ARG A 331 -8.28 -15.91 -19.97
CA ARG A 331 -6.93 -16.33 -19.53
C ARG A 331 -6.58 -15.78 -18.15
N VAL A 332 -6.88 -14.51 -17.90
CA VAL A 332 -6.66 -13.88 -16.59
C VAL A 332 -7.44 -14.62 -15.49
N ILE A 333 -8.67 -15.06 -15.76
CA ILE A 333 -9.48 -15.77 -14.77
C ILE A 333 -8.91 -17.16 -14.48
N GLU A 334 -8.54 -17.91 -15.52
CA GLU A 334 -7.89 -19.21 -15.37
C GLU A 334 -6.59 -19.08 -14.57
N GLU A 335 -5.75 -18.11 -14.93
CA GLU A 335 -4.52 -17.79 -14.20
C GLU A 335 -4.80 -17.35 -12.77
N PHE A 336 -5.80 -16.50 -12.52
CA PHE A 336 -6.20 -16.07 -11.18
C PHE A 336 -6.55 -17.26 -10.30
N VAL A 337 -7.39 -18.17 -10.79
CA VAL A 337 -7.81 -19.37 -10.05
C VAL A 337 -6.62 -20.32 -9.81
N THR A 338 -5.77 -20.54 -10.82
CA THR A 338 -4.55 -21.35 -10.66
C THR A 338 -3.60 -20.74 -9.63
N ARG A 339 -3.37 -19.42 -9.67
CA ARG A 339 -2.49 -18.72 -8.72
C ARG A 339 -3.05 -18.77 -7.32
N LEU A 340 -4.35 -18.54 -7.14
CA LEU A 340 -5.02 -18.65 -5.84
C LEU A 340 -4.85 -20.05 -5.22
N MET A 341 -5.07 -21.12 -5.99
CA MET A 341 -4.88 -22.49 -5.51
C MET A 341 -3.41 -22.78 -5.16
N THR A 342 -2.48 -22.32 -6.00
CA THR A 342 -1.04 -22.51 -5.77
C THR A 342 -0.58 -21.77 -4.51
N ASP A 343 -1.01 -20.51 -4.34
CA ASP A 343 -0.70 -19.69 -3.18
C ASP A 343 -1.27 -20.29 -1.91
N THR A 344 -2.51 -20.79 -1.95
CA THR A 344 -3.14 -21.41 -0.77
C THR A 344 -2.37 -22.67 -0.34
N THR A 345 -1.92 -23.48 -1.30
CA THR A 345 -1.12 -24.67 -1.02
C THR A 345 0.24 -24.29 -0.42
N TYR A 346 0.94 -23.31 -1.03
CA TYR A 346 2.24 -22.86 -0.56
C TYR A 346 2.15 -22.20 0.83
N LEU A 347 1.21 -21.27 1.03
CA LEU A 347 1.06 -20.53 2.29
C LEU A 347 0.64 -21.44 3.45
N LEU A 348 -0.20 -22.46 3.19
CA LEU A 348 -0.55 -23.44 4.21
C LEU A 348 0.67 -24.29 4.61
N ASP A 349 1.48 -24.74 3.65
CA ASP A 349 2.67 -25.54 3.94
C ASP A 349 3.77 -24.72 4.65
N GLU A 350 3.99 -23.48 4.19
CA GLU A 350 4.94 -22.55 4.81
C GLU A 350 4.48 -22.19 6.24
N SER A 351 3.22 -21.82 6.45
CA SER A 351 2.71 -21.46 7.80
C SER A 351 2.80 -22.65 8.77
N LEU A 352 2.40 -23.86 8.37
CA LEU A 352 2.52 -25.05 9.21
C LEU A 352 3.98 -25.39 9.53
N SER A 353 4.88 -25.24 8.55
CA SER A 353 6.32 -25.43 8.74
C SER A 353 6.91 -24.41 9.71
N LYS A 354 6.51 -23.14 9.62
CA LYS A 354 6.97 -22.08 10.53
C LYS A 354 6.39 -22.23 11.93
N LEU A 355 5.13 -22.65 12.08
CA LEU A 355 4.54 -23.01 13.37
C LEU A 355 5.26 -24.19 14.04
N ALA A 356 5.71 -25.18 13.27
CA ALA A 356 6.53 -26.26 13.80
C ALA A 356 7.89 -25.75 14.31
N VAL A 357 8.53 -24.81 13.59
CA VAL A 357 9.77 -24.15 14.02
C VAL A 357 9.55 -23.34 15.30
N ILE A 358 8.49 -22.53 15.36
CA ILE A 358 8.10 -21.76 16.57
C ILE A 358 7.99 -22.72 17.76
N ARG A 359 7.19 -23.78 17.61
CA ARG A 359 6.99 -24.78 18.67
C ARG A 359 8.29 -25.48 19.09
N ASP A 360 9.19 -25.76 18.15
CA ASP A 360 10.47 -26.40 18.46
C ASP A 360 11.43 -25.45 19.18
N ILE A 361 11.40 -24.15 18.85
CA ILE A 361 12.14 -23.11 19.55
C ILE A 361 11.56 -22.90 20.96
N GLU A 362 10.24 -22.79 21.09
CA GLU A 362 9.53 -22.68 22.37
C GLU A 362 9.83 -23.86 23.30
N LYS A 363 9.89 -25.08 22.77
CA LYS A 363 10.27 -26.29 23.55
C LYS A 363 11.73 -26.31 23.99
N ARG A 364 12.62 -25.66 23.23
CA ARG A 364 14.05 -25.58 23.55
C ARG A 364 14.35 -24.45 24.53
N GLN A 365 13.47 -23.46 24.66
CA GLN A 365 13.58 -22.48 25.72
C GLN A 365 13.48 -23.21 27.07
N PRO A 366 14.53 -23.19 27.91
CA PRO A 366 14.51 -23.91 29.16
C PRO A 366 13.41 -23.34 30.06
N THR A 367 12.54 -24.21 30.57
CA THR A 367 11.87 -23.95 31.85
C THR A 367 12.95 -23.62 32.88
N ALA A 368 12.67 -22.69 33.79
CA ALA A 368 13.61 -21.93 34.64
C ALA A 368 14.65 -22.72 35.50
N GLU A 369 14.82 -24.02 35.32
CA GLU A 369 15.64 -24.91 36.13
C GLU A 369 16.75 -25.67 35.38
N ALA A 370 16.95 -25.50 34.05
CA ALA A 370 18.02 -26.19 33.31
C ALA A 370 19.15 -25.24 32.83
N PRO A 371 20.44 -25.62 32.93
CA PRO A 371 21.55 -24.78 32.51
C PRO A 371 21.56 -24.58 30.98
N ALA A 372 21.60 -23.32 30.55
CA ALA A 372 21.58 -22.91 29.16
C ALA A 372 22.80 -23.45 28.39
N ALA A 373 22.56 -24.05 27.23
CA ALA A 373 23.61 -24.39 26.28
C ALA A 373 24.08 -23.08 25.61
N GLU A 374 25.27 -22.61 26.01
CA GLU A 374 25.88 -21.37 25.51
C GLU A 374 26.16 -21.48 24.00
N GLY A 375 25.34 -20.82 23.16
CA GLY A 375 25.65 -20.62 21.75
C GLY A 375 24.50 -20.34 20.78
N ASN A 376 23.27 -20.82 21.05
CA ASN A 376 22.19 -20.82 20.04
C ASN A 376 21.08 -19.76 20.21
N ASP A 377 21.01 -19.05 21.34
CA ASP A 377 19.81 -18.26 21.68
C ASP A 377 19.60 -16.99 20.83
N SER A 378 20.68 -16.35 20.36
CA SER A 378 20.58 -15.16 19.47
C SER A 378 20.04 -15.54 18.10
N ASP A 379 20.50 -16.67 17.56
CA ASP A 379 20.07 -17.18 16.26
C ASP A 379 18.64 -17.73 16.36
N ASP A 380 18.30 -18.44 17.44
CA ASP A 380 16.95 -18.96 17.65
C ASP A 380 15.92 -17.84 17.86
N ALA A 381 16.29 -16.71 18.49
CA ALA A 381 15.41 -15.54 18.60
C ALA A 381 15.18 -14.83 17.25
N SER A 382 16.22 -14.66 16.43
CA SER A 382 16.06 -14.10 15.07
C SER A 382 15.24 -15.03 14.18
N ARG A 383 15.36 -16.34 14.37
CA ARG A 383 14.58 -17.35 13.65
C ARG A 383 13.14 -17.41 14.13
N LEU A 384 12.88 -17.11 15.41
CA LEU A 384 11.54 -17.01 15.97
C LEU A 384 10.79 -15.81 15.36
N ASP A 385 11.40 -14.62 15.36
CA ASP A 385 10.81 -13.40 14.77
C ASP A 385 10.52 -13.57 13.26
N ASP A 386 11.46 -14.18 12.51
CA ASP A 386 11.24 -14.53 11.10
C ASP A 386 10.14 -15.59 10.92
N ALA A 387 10.02 -16.55 11.84
CA ALA A 387 8.99 -17.57 11.77
C ALA A 387 7.60 -17.02 12.13
N GLU A 388 7.50 -16.14 13.13
CA GLU A 388 6.27 -15.46 13.53
C GLU A 388 5.77 -14.51 12.44
N SER A 389 6.67 -13.77 11.79
CA SER A 389 6.28 -12.90 10.67
C SER A 389 5.81 -13.66 9.42
N ARG A 390 6.19 -14.92 9.27
CA ARG A 390 5.88 -15.75 8.08
C ARG A 390 4.74 -16.74 8.30
N ALA A 391 4.48 -17.13 9.55
CA ALA A 391 3.33 -17.93 9.95
C ALA A 391 2.05 -17.10 9.85
#